data_AF-A0A914IFC8-F1
#
_entry.id   AF-A0A914IFC8-F1
#
_cell.length_a   1.000
_cell.length_b   1.000
_cell.length_c   1.000
_cell.angle_alpha   90.00
_cell.angle_beta   90.00
_cell.angle_gamma   90.00
#
_symmetry.space_group_name_H-M   'P 1'
#
loop_
_entity.id
_entity.type
_entity.pdbx_description
1 polymer ?
#
loop_
_entity_poly.entity_id
_entity_poly.type
_entity_poly.pdbx_seq_one_letter_code
_entity_poly.pdbx_strand_id
1 'polypeptide(L)'
;MDKLVSAPTKVLNVLSPTGSAKSVESMSSEPDAPKEYRNLLMDMSDGKSDHIMWINCLKSYDWYGEGNFSFNMDKFGVPVLKNGDYKLNLSIECVDRYVDDSETDHNGKHLIYWEGNYWTPTEDDCIIVPVQTQALLVNKAANVLKTLGVGSGDTVLVISPFIIQIPIILMATIRIGAVFSLFNATNKSDSDLSEAILLANSKVVITADCFWYGGSVINVKRNVDAAMEIVKEKTEVLPQIVVIQHGAPNPGLPPIPEENRVIGRRPIYGVEVPFDPENEFRWSDLMLAAEENCIPKLMDTEDLMIKNIRKRND
;
A
#
# COMPACT_ATOMS: atom_id res chain seq x y z
N MET A 1 19.75 56.06 -28.20
CA MET A 1 20.46 55.33 -27.14
C MET A 1 19.50 55.17 -25.99
N ASP A 2 19.09 53.93 -25.80
CA ASP A 2 17.84 53.52 -25.18
C ASP A 2 17.79 53.76 -23.66
N LYS A 3 16.64 54.24 -23.20
CA LYS A 3 16.26 54.17 -21.78
C LYS A 3 15.95 52.71 -21.46
N LEU A 4 16.90 52.03 -20.84
CA LEU A 4 16.64 50.74 -20.17
C LEU A 4 15.60 50.98 -19.07
N VAL A 5 14.41 50.42 -19.29
CA VAL A 5 13.33 50.33 -18.31
C VAL A 5 13.83 49.48 -17.14
N SER A 6 13.90 50.05 -15.94
CA SER A 6 14.16 49.30 -14.72
C SER A 6 13.00 48.34 -14.45
N ALA A 7 13.27 47.04 -14.41
CA ALA A 7 12.27 46.06 -13.97
C ALA A 7 11.82 46.37 -12.53
N PRO A 8 10.51 46.29 -12.22
CA PRO A 8 10.03 46.48 -10.85
C PRO A 8 10.52 45.33 -9.96
N THR A 9 11.48 45.64 -9.08
CA THR A 9 11.96 44.77 -8.02
C THR A 9 10.94 44.75 -6.87
N LYS A 10 10.00 43.79 -6.89
CA LYS A 10 9.39 43.17 -5.70
C LYS A 10 8.51 42.00 -6.14
N VAL A 11 8.98 40.78 -5.91
CA VAL A 11 8.14 39.58 -5.96
C VAL A 11 7.14 39.71 -4.80
N LEU A 12 5.92 40.16 -5.10
CA LEU A 12 4.81 40.32 -4.14
C LEU A 12 4.08 39.01 -3.83
N ASN A 13 4.45 37.91 -4.49
CA ASN A 13 3.81 36.61 -4.34
C ASN A 13 4.71 35.65 -3.57
N VAL A 14 5.07 35.99 -2.32
CA VAL A 14 5.56 35.01 -1.36
C VAL A 14 4.37 34.60 -0.50
N LEU A 15 3.83 33.42 -0.76
CA LEU A 15 2.77 32.84 0.05
C LEU A 15 3.41 32.24 1.31
N SER A 16 3.30 32.95 2.43
CA SER A 16 3.63 32.37 3.74
C SER A 16 2.66 31.23 4.07
N PRO A 17 3.07 30.24 4.88
CA PRO A 17 2.18 29.18 5.34
C PRO A 17 0.86 29.76 5.87
N THR A 18 -0.26 29.25 5.36
CA THR A 18 -1.61 29.68 5.75
C THR A 18 -1.87 29.33 7.21
N GLY A 19 -2.88 29.96 7.84
CA GLY A 19 -3.24 29.69 9.24
C GLY A 19 -3.46 28.20 9.56
N SER A 20 -3.91 27.41 8.58
CA SER A 20 -4.06 25.94 8.66
C SER A 20 -2.74 25.18 8.79
N ALA A 21 -1.63 25.73 8.29
CA ALA A 21 -0.29 25.17 8.46
C ALA A 21 0.37 25.63 9.77
N LYS A 22 -0.16 26.68 10.41
CA LYS A 22 0.32 27.22 11.69
C LYS A 22 -0.33 26.59 12.92
N SER A 23 -1.41 25.82 12.74
CA SER A 23 -2.18 25.19 13.82
C SER A 23 -1.66 23.81 14.23
N VAL A 24 -0.58 23.32 13.61
CA VAL A 24 0.18 22.20 14.19
C VAL A 24 1.03 22.80 15.30
N GLU A 25 0.57 22.71 16.55
CA GLU A 25 1.26 23.25 17.74
C GLU A 25 2.69 22.70 17.95
N SER A 26 3.18 21.79 17.09
CA SER A 26 4.56 21.29 17.06
C SER A 26 5.41 21.73 15.84
N MET A 27 4.85 22.45 14.85
CA MET A 27 5.64 23.17 13.83
C MET A 27 5.45 24.66 14.06
N SER A 28 6.17 25.11 15.09
CA SER A 28 6.02 26.34 15.83
C SER A 28 5.70 27.60 15.02
N SER A 29 4.84 28.39 15.65
CA SER A 29 4.78 29.84 15.64
C SER A 29 6.12 30.54 15.96
N GLU A 30 7.24 30.11 15.39
CA GLU A 30 8.54 30.74 15.58
C GLU A 30 8.96 31.58 14.36
N PRO A 31 9.45 32.81 14.57
CA PRO A 31 9.96 33.66 13.50
C PRO A 31 11.19 33.08 12.75
N ASP A 32 11.74 31.94 13.20
CA ASP A 32 12.95 31.30 12.69
C ASP A 32 12.73 29.93 12.01
N ALA A 33 11.49 29.44 11.83
CA ALA A 33 11.22 28.17 11.13
C ALA A 33 11.89 28.04 9.72
N PRO A 34 11.99 29.12 8.90
CA PRO A 34 12.76 29.06 7.65
C PRO A 34 14.27 28.93 7.87
N LYS A 35 14.81 29.40 9.01
CA LYS A 35 16.22 29.23 9.38
C LYS A 35 16.49 27.82 9.89
N GLU A 36 15.60 27.23 10.70
CA GLU A 36 15.75 25.84 11.14
C GLU A 36 15.67 24.86 9.96
N TYR A 37 14.70 25.04 9.07
CA TYR A 37 14.61 24.25 7.84
C TYR A 37 15.83 24.46 6.93
N ARG A 38 16.32 25.70 6.82
CA ARG A 38 17.54 26.01 6.06
C ARG A 38 18.79 25.41 6.71
N ASN A 39 18.87 25.39 8.04
CA ASN A 39 19.98 24.78 8.77
C ASN A 39 19.95 23.26 8.60
N LEU A 40 18.78 22.61 8.72
CA LEU A 40 18.59 21.20 8.37
C LEU A 40 19.02 20.90 6.92
N LEU A 41 18.67 21.76 5.96
CA LEU A 41 19.09 21.62 4.56
C LEU A 41 20.60 21.83 4.36
N MET A 42 21.20 22.77 5.09
CA MET A 42 22.64 23.03 5.03
C MET A 42 23.42 21.87 5.65
N ASP A 43 22.93 21.36 6.78
CA ASP A 43 23.45 20.17 7.44
C ASP A 43 23.33 18.96 6.50
N MET A 44 22.20 18.77 5.80
CA MET A 44 22.01 17.75 4.74
C MET A 44 22.86 17.96 3.46
N SER A 45 23.65 19.03 3.37
CA SER A 45 24.43 19.33 2.16
C SER A 45 25.94 19.31 2.40
N ASP A 46 26.37 19.21 3.66
CA ASP A 46 27.79 19.22 4.03
C ASP A 46 28.43 17.82 4.03
N GLY A 47 27.62 16.76 3.87
CA GLY A 47 28.06 15.38 3.72
C GLY A 47 28.64 14.74 4.99
N LYS A 48 28.75 15.47 6.12
CA LYS A 48 29.20 14.92 7.41
C LYS A 48 28.09 14.93 8.45
N SER A 49 27.27 15.96 8.48
CA SER A 49 26.11 16.07 9.38
C SER A 49 24.87 15.35 8.84
N ASP A 50 24.78 15.13 7.51
CA ASP A 50 23.86 14.17 6.87
C ASP A 50 23.79 12.82 7.60
N HIS A 51 24.96 12.22 7.89
CA HIS A 51 25.04 10.88 8.46
C HIS A 51 24.47 10.82 9.87
N ILE A 52 24.71 11.86 10.69
CA ILE A 52 24.21 11.91 12.07
C ILE A 52 22.69 12.05 12.08
N MET A 53 22.13 12.83 11.15
CA MET A 53 20.68 12.95 10.98
C MET A 53 20.06 11.61 10.56
N TRP A 54 20.58 10.96 9.52
CA TRP A 54 20.09 9.64 9.08
C TRP A 54 20.16 8.60 10.20
N ILE A 55 21.26 8.58 10.97
CA ILE A 55 21.41 7.72 12.14
C ILE A 55 20.30 7.98 13.16
N ASN A 56 19.99 9.24 13.45
CA ASN A 56 18.94 9.59 14.41
C ASN A 56 17.55 9.23 13.92
N CYS A 57 17.25 9.41 12.63
CA CYS A 57 16.00 8.95 12.02
C CYS A 57 15.89 7.42 12.07
N LEU A 58 16.97 6.69 11.83
CA LEU A 58 16.92 5.23 11.88
C LEU A 58 16.76 4.71 13.31
N LYS A 59 17.31 5.39 14.31
CA LYS A 59 17.14 5.02 15.73
C LYS A 59 15.70 5.10 16.24
N SER A 60 14.77 5.73 15.51
CA SER A 60 13.36 5.78 15.92
C SER A 60 12.54 4.53 15.54
N TYR A 61 13.12 3.58 14.81
CA TYR A 61 12.47 2.30 14.48
C TYR A 61 12.81 1.23 15.51
N ASP A 62 11.95 0.21 15.67
CA ASP A 62 12.19 -0.91 16.57
C ASP A 62 13.08 -1.94 15.87
N TRP A 63 14.38 -1.81 16.12
CA TRP A 63 15.38 -2.72 15.58
C TRP A 63 15.60 -3.92 16.50
N TYR A 64 15.74 -5.08 15.89
CA TYR A 64 15.96 -6.36 16.54
C TYR A 64 17.38 -6.86 16.20
N GLY A 65 18.27 -6.89 17.20
CA GLY A 65 19.66 -7.31 17.02
C GLY A 65 20.53 -6.87 18.20
N GLU A 66 21.77 -7.37 18.24
CA GLU A 66 22.78 -6.99 19.24
C GLU A 66 23.99 -6.37 18.52
N GLY A 67 24.37 -5.15 18.90
CA GLY A 67 25.50 -4.46 18.27
C GLY A 67 25.45 -2.94 18.45
N ASN A 68 26.32 -2.24 17.72
CA ASN A 68 26.25 -0.79 17.54
C ASN A 68 25.82 -0.48 16.10
N PHE A 69 24.88 0.45 15.92
CA PHE A 69 24.49 0.95 14.60
C PHE A 69 25.72 1.44 13.84
N SER A 70 26.10 0.68 12.81
CA SER A 70 27.24 0.99 11.96
C SER A 70 26.78 1.01 10.50
N PHE A 71 27.32 1.96 9.74
CA PHE A 71 26.90 2.23 8.38
C PHE A 71 28.09 2.12 7.44
N ASN A 72 27.86 1.53 6.27
CA ASN A 72 28.73 1.64 5.12
C ASN A 72 28.22 2.75 4.21
N MET A 73 29.10 3.26 3.36
CA MET A 73 28.70 4.14 2.26
C MET A 73 28.56 3.28 1.00
N ASP A 74 27.44 3.41 0.30
CA ASP A 74 27.32 2.84 -1.04
C ASP A 74 28.14 3.63 -2.06
N LYS A 75 28.13 3.19 -3.33
CA LYS A 75 28.86 3.84 -4.42
C LYS A 75 28.40 5.28 -4.73
N PHE A 76 27.27 5.71 -4.19
CA PHE A 76 26.71 7.05 -4.37
C PHE A 76 26.85 7.92 -3.10
N GLY A 77 27.48 7.40 -2.04
CA GLY A 77 27.58 8.12 -0.78
C GLY A 77 26.28 8.10 0.03
N VAL A 78 25.43 7.09 -0.16
CA VAL A 78 24.25 6.84 0.68
C VAL A 78 24.65 5.94 1.84
N PRO A 79 24.31 6.29 3.10
CA PRO A 79 24.57 5.42 4.24
C PRO A 79 23.65 4.19 4.17
N VAL A 80 24.27 3.01 4.20
CA VAL A 80 23.60 1.71 4.22
C VAL A 80 23.96 1.03 5.53
N LEU A 81 22.96 0.52 6.25
CA LEU A 81 23.24 -0.20 7.49
C LEU A 81 24.13 -1.40 7.18
N LYS A 82 25.17 -1.61 7.98
CA LYS A 82 26.07 -2.73 7.78
C LYS A 82 25.27 -4.04 7.95
N ASN A 83 25.24 -4.86 6.90
CA ASN A 83 24.43 -6.08 6.83
C ASN A 83 24.62 -6.99 8.06
N GLY A 84 23.50 -7.49 8.60
CA GLY A 84 23.45 -8.61 9.53
C GLY A 84 23.45 -8.26 11.02
N ASP A 85 23.76 -7.02 11.39
CA ASP A 85 23.81 -6.61 12.81
C ASP A 85 22.41 -6.27 13.38
N TYR A 86 21.48 -5.86 12.51
CA TYR A 86 20.11 -5.51 12.90
C TYR A 86 19.09 -5.95 11.87
N LYS A 87 17.91 -6.28 12.36
CA LYS A 87 16.73 -6.65 11.58
C LYS A 87 15.55 -5.79 11.99
N LEU A 88 14.59 -5.64 11.08
CA LEU A 88 13.31 -5.03 11.38
C LEU A 88 12.18 -5.79 10.66
N ASN A 89 10.94 -5.40 10.93
CA ASN A 89 9.84 -5.74 10.05
C ASN A 89 8.90 -4.54 9.94
N LEU A 90 8.72 -3.99 8.74
CA LEU A 90 7.87 -2.80 8.55
C LEU A 90 6.41 -3.02 8.93
N SER A 91 5.88 -4.25 8.90
CA SER A 91 4.54 -4.50 9.42
C SER A 91 4.47 -4.27 10.93
N ILE A 92 5.53 -4.53 11.69
CA ILE A 92 5.55 -4.22 13.13
C ILE A 92 5.53 -2.70 13.31
N GLU A 93 6.42 -2.00 12.61
CA GLU A 93 6.56 -0.54 12.67
C GLU A 93 5.28 0.22 12.28
N CYS A 94 4.60 -0.26 11.24
CA CYS A 94 3.43 0.42 10.68
C CYS A 94 2.08 -0.05 11.25
N VAL A 95 2.05 -1.19 11.95
CA VAL A 95 0.80 -1.80 12.43
C VAL A 95 0.86 -2.06 13.92
N ASP A 96 1.74 -2.95 14.37
CA ASP A 96 1.76 -3.45 15.74
C ASP A 96 2.15 -2.34 16.74
N ARG A 97 3.14 -1.51 16.39
CA ARG A 97 3.61 -0.39 17.21
C ARG A 97 2.47 0.55 17.63
N TYR A 98 1.49 0.77 16.77
CA TYR A 98 0.35 1.66 17.04
C TYR A 98 -0.75 1.01 17.88
N VAL A 99 -0.74 -0.32 18.04
CA VAL A 99 -1.67 -1.04 18.90
C VAL A 99 -1.30 -0.87 20.38
N ASP A 100 0.00 -0.97 20.68
CA ASP A 100 0.54 -1.05 22.04
C ASP A 100 1.12 0.28 22.56
N ASP A 101 1.11 1.35 21.76
CA ASP A 101 1.67 2.64 22.16
C ASP A 101 0.80 3.28 23.26
N SER A 102 1.27 3.12 24.51
CA SER A 102 0.66 3.69 25.71
C SER A 102 0.93 5.20 25.88
N GLU A 103 1.92 5.76 25.18
CA GLU A 103 2.27 7.18 25.29
C GLU A 103 1.34 8.08 24.47
N THR A 104 0.65 7.47 23.51
CA THR A 104 -0.26 8.15 22.61
C THR A 104 -1.61 7.44 22.67
N ASP A 105 -2.63 8.10 23.24
CA ASP A 105 -3.99 7.57 23.29
C ASP A 105 -4.55 7.43 21.85
N HIS A 106 -4.23 6.30 21.22
CA HIS A 106 -4.74 5.86 19.92
C HIS A 106 -5.99 5.00 20.07
N ASN A 107 -6.46 4.75 21.30
CA ASN A 107 -7.72 4.07 21.53
C ASN A 107 -8.86 4.91 20.96
N GLY A 108 -9.36 4.50 19.80
CA GLY A 108 -10.39 5.22 19.05
C GLY A 108 -9.88 6.01 17.84
N LYS A 109 -8.56 6.05 17.58
CA LYS A 109 -8.03 6.62 16.32
C LYS A 109 -8.16 5.60 15.19
N HIS A 110 -8.50 6.14 14.02
CA HIS A 110 -8.65 5.37 12.80
C HIS A 110 -7.32 5.40 12.03
N LEU A 111 -6.85 4.23 11.60
CA LEU A 111 -5.58 4.14 10.85
C LEU A 111 -5.83 4.13 9.35
N ILE A 112 -6.93 3.51 8.92
CA ILE A 112 -7.38 3.61 7.53
C ILE A 112 -8.76 4.26 7.49
N TYR A 113 -8.83 5.29 6.68
CA TYR A 113 -10.07 5.89 6.22
C TYR A 113 -10.12 5.68 4.70
N TRP A 114 -11.09 4.90 4.24
CA TRP A 114 -11.26 4.56 2.83
C TRP A 114 -12.58 5.13 2.33
N GLU A 115 -12.51 5.86 1.23
CA GLU A 115 -13.66 6.38 0.51
C GLU A 115 -13.86 5.57 -0.77
N GLY A 116 -15.07 5.04 -0.92
CA GLY A 116 -15.54 4.38 -2.11
C GLY A 116 -15.94 5.37 -3.19
N ASN A 117 -16.50 4.84 -4.28
CA ASN A 117 -16.81 5.64 -5.47
C ASN A 117 -18.15 6.41 -5.34
N TYR A 118 -18.98 6.10 -4.34
CA TYR A 118 -20.28 6.76 -4.14
C TYR A 118 -20.21 7.81 -3.03
N TRP A 119 -20.70 9.02 -3.34
CA TRP A 119 -20.81 10.11 -2.38
C TRP A 119 -21.99 11.02 -2.71
N THR A 120 -22.68 11.47 -1.67
CA THR A 120 -23.68 12.55 -1.64
C THR A 120 -23.48 13.34 -0.34
N PRO A 121 -24.06 14.54 -0.20
CA PRO A 121 -23.98 15.30 1.06
C PRO A 121 -24.57 14.59 2.29
N THR A 122 -25.37 13.53 2.10
CA THR A 122 -26.07 12.81 3.18
C THR A 122 -25.70 11.34 3.30
N GLU A 123 -25.04 10.77 2.29
CA GLU A 123 -24.65 9.35 2.22
C GLU A 123 -23.34 9.22 1.44
N ASP A 124 -22.38 8.48 1.99
CA ASP A 124 -21.12 8.14 1.35
C ASP A 124 -20.75 6.66 1.57
N ASP A 125 -19.96 6.10 0.65
CA ASP A 125 -19.42 4.73 0.75
C ASP A 125 -18.08 4.76 1.48
N CYS A 126 -18.09 5.11 2.77
CA CYS A 126 -16.88 5.25 3.57
C CYS A 126 -16.70 4.10 4.56
N ILE A 127 -15.46 3.62 4.69
CA ILE A 127 -15.08 2.59 5.66
C ILE A 127 -13.95 3.13 6.52
N ILE A 128 -14.11 2.96 7.82
CA ILE A 128 -13.13 3.33 8.82
C ILE A 128 -12.62 2.05 9.48
N VAL A 129 -11.31 1.85 9.44
CA VAL A 129 -10.64 0.71 10.08
C VAL A 129 -9.83 1.19 11.28
N PRO A 130 -10.26 0.87 12.51
CA PRO A 130 -9.50 1.14 13.72
C PRO A 130 -8.16 0.40 13.74
N VAL A 131 -7.20 0.92 14.49
CA VAL A 131 -5.84 0.35 14.61
C VAL A 131 -5.87 -1.14 15.00
N GLN A 132 -6.64 -1.51 16.03
CA GLN A 132 -6.73 -2.90 16.49
C GLN A 132 -7.32 -3.83 15.41
N THR A 133 -8.35 -3.34 14.69
CA THR A 133 -8.96 -4.08 13.59
C THR A 133 -7.98 -4.27 12.44
N GLN A 134 -7.20 -3.25 12.10
CA GLN A 134 -6.16 -3.39 11.07
C GLN A 134 -5.11 -4.41 11.47
N ALA A 135 -4.61 -4.37 12.72
CA ALA A 135 -3.64 -5.34 13.22
C ALA A 135 -4.18 -6.77 13.15
N LEU A 136 -5.42 -6.99 13.60
CA LEU A 136 -6.10 -8.28 13.47
C LEU A 136 -6.17 -8.72 12.00
N LEU A 137 -6.65 -7.86 11.10
CA LEU A 137 -6.80 -8.18 9.68
C LEU A 137 -5.45 -8.47 9.01
N VAL A 138 -4.39 -7.76 9.35
CA VAL A 138 -3.03 -8.00 8.83
C VAL A 138 -2.49 -9.34 9.29
N ASN A 139 -2.68 -9.70 10.56
CA ASN A 139 -2.27 -11.02 11.08
C ASN A 139 -3.04 -12.16 10.41
N LYS A 140 -4.36 -12.03 10.28
CA LYS A 140 -5.20 -13.02 9.57
C LYS A 140 -4.78 -13.16 8.11
N ALA A 141 -4.61 -12.05 7.40
CA ALA A 141 -4.16 -12.04 6.01
C ALA A 141 -2.76 -12.68 5.84
N ALA A 142 -1.84 -12.45 6.78
CA ALA A 142 -0.52 -13.07 6.77
C ALA A 142 -0.61 -14.60 6.91
N ASN A 143 -1.48 -15.08 7.78
CA ASN A 143 -1.76 -16.50 7.94
C ASN A 143 -2.46 -17.09 6.70
N VAL A 144 -3.38 -16.35 6.07
CA VAL A 144 -3.96 -16.74 4.77
C VAL A 144 -2.85 -16.97 3.74
N LEU A 145 -1.95 -16.00 3.56
CA LEU A 145 -0.84 -16.12 2.60
C LEU A 145 0.05 -17.34 2.90
N LYS A 146 0.35 -17.61 4.19
CA LYS A 146 1.07 -18.82 4.60
C LYS A 146 0.34 -20.10 4.24
N THR A 147 -0.98 -20.17 4.42
CA THR A 147 -1.77 -21.36 4.04
C THR A 147 -1.80 -21.59 2.53
N LEU A 148 -1.66 -20.52 1.74
CA LEU A 148 -1.46 -20.56 0.28
C LEU A 148 0.01 -20.86 -0.10
N GLY A 149 0.88 -21.21 0.85
CA GLY A 149 2.27 -21.59 0.59
C GLY A 149 3.21 -20.43 0.28
N VAL A 150 2.80 -19.18 0.56
CA VAL A 150 3.67 -18.00 0.47
C VAL A 150 4.61 -17.97 1.66
N GLY A 151 5.90 -17.91 1.37
CA GLY A 151 6.97 -17.73 2.34
C GLY A 151 7.83 -16.52 2.01
N SER A 152 8.94 -16.41 2.71
CA SER A 152 9.84 -15.27 2.56
C SER A 152 10.55 -15.28 1.21
N GLY A 153 10.63 -14.12 0.58
CA GLY A 153 11.16 -13.94 -0.78
C GLY A 153 10.19 -14.30 -1.91
N ASP A 154 9.08 -14.99 -1.62
CA ASP A 154 8.04 -15.24 -2.62
C ASP A 154 7.31 -13.95 -2.97
N THR A 155 6.83 -13.85 -4.22
CA THR A 155 6.05 -12.69 -4.67
C THR A 155 4.55 -12.94 -4.54
N VAL A 156 3.83 -11.97 -3.96
CA VAL A 156 2.36 -11.86 -4.01
C VAL A 156 2.01 -10.70 -4.94
N LEU A 157 1.29 -10.99 -6.01
CA LEU A 157 0.81 -9.97 -6.95
C LEU A 157 -0.61 -9.56 -6.58
N VAL A 158 -0.86 -8.27 -6.44
CA VAL A 158 -2.20 -7.70 -6.24
C VAL A 158 -2.61 -6.98 -7.52
N ILE A 159 -3.60 -7.52 -8.23
CA ILE A 159 -4.21 -6.90 -9.41
C ILE A 159 -5.58 -6.37 -9.00
N SER A 160 -5.65 -5.12 -8.58
CA SER A 160 -6.88 -4.56 -8.03
C SER A 160 -6.96 -3.04 -8.27
N PRO A 161 -8.18 -2.49 -8.41
CA PRO A 161 -8.44 -1.08 -8.13
C PRO A 161 -8.25 -0.79 -6.63
N PHE A 162 -8.27 0.49 -6.24
CA PHE A 162 -7.96 0.96 -4.88
C PHE A 162 -9.05 0.61 -3.84
N ILE A 163 -9.09 -0.65 -3.42
CA ILE A 163 -10.00 -1.17 -2.39
C ILE A 163 -9.32 -1.22 -1.01
N ILE A 164 -10.13 -1.21 0.04
CA ILE A 164 -9.67 -1.19 1.45
C ILE A 164 -8.75 -2.36 1.83
N GLN A 165 -8.87 -3.51 1.15
CA GLN A 165 -8.07 -4.70 1.44
C GLN A 165 -6.60 -4.55 1.04
N ILE A 166 -6.26 -3.65 0.10
CA ILE A 166 -4.88 -3.49 -0.38
C ILE A 166 -3.89 -3.23 0.77
N PRO A 167 -4.01 -2.17 1.59
CA PRO A 167 -3.05 -1.91 2.67
C PRO A 167 -2.90 -3.10 3.63
N ILE A 168 -3.98 -3.83 3.90
CA ILE A 168 -3.96 -5.04 4.73
C ILE A 168 -3.11 -6.13 4.08
N ILE A 169 -3.32 -6.41 2.78
CA ILE A 169 -2.59 -7.43 2.02
C ILE A 169 -1.10 -7.07 1.90
N LEU A 170 -0.78 -5.80 1.63
CA LEU A 170 0.61 -5.37 1.49
C LEU A 170 1.38 -5.53 2.81
N MET A 171 0.79 -5.09 3.93
CA MET A 171 1.39 -5.25 5.26
C MET A 171 1.48 -6.73 5.65
N ALA A 172 0.47 -7.55 5.35
CA ALA A 172 0.50 -8.99 5.58
C ALA A 172 1.63 -9.70 4.80
N THR A 173 1.85 -9.30 3.55
CA THR A 173 2.92 -9.82 2.70
C THR A 173 4.29 -9.48 3.30
N ILE A 174 4.49 -8.22 3.70
CA ILE A 174 5.72 -7.77 4.39
C ILE A 174 5.90 -8.50 5.73
N ARG A 175 4.83 -8.71 6.49
CA ARG A 175 4.86 -9.36 7.81
C ARG A 175 5.52 -10.73 7.77
N ILE A 176 5.29 -11.50 6.70
CA ILE A 176 5.86 -12.85 6.52
C ILE A 176 7.19 -12.84 5.75
N GLY A 177 7.72 -11.66 5.42
CA GLY A 177 8.96 -11.49 4.68
C GLY A 177 8.85 -11.80 3.19
N ALA A 178 7.63 -11.81 2.66
CA ALA A 178 7.36 -11.94 1.23
C ALA A 178 7.43 -10.59 0.53
N VAL A 179 7.49 -10.62 -0.80
CA VAL A 179 7.58 -9.45 -1.66
C VAL A 179 6.19 -9.17 -2.23
N PHE A 180 5.68 -7.96 -2.07
CA PHE A 180 4.45 -7.59 -2.78
C PHE A 180 4.75 -6.92 -4.12
N SER A 181 3.84 -7.11 -5.06
CA SER A 181 3.77 -6.33 -6.27
C SER A 181 2.33 -5.84 -6.45
N LEU A 182 2.15 -4.55 -6.68
CA LEU A 182 0.83 -3.95 -6.87
C LEU A 182 0.70 -3.49 -8.32
N PHE A 183 -0.33 -3.99 -9.01
CA PHE A 183 -0.65 -3.62 -10.37
C PHE A 183 -2.09 -3.08 -10.44
N ASN A 184 -2.24 -1.84 -10.89
CA ASN A 184 -3.55 -1.23 -11.01
C ASN A 184 -4.30 -1.83 -12.21
N ALA A 185 -5.48 -2.41 -11.95
CA ALA A 185 -6.31 -3.05 -12.97
C ALA A 185 -7.13 -2.08 -13.84
N THR A 186 -7.24 -0.81 -13.43
CA THR A 186 -8.06 0.19 -14.12
C THR A 186 -7.47 0.55 -15.48
N ASN A 187 -8.32 0.51 -16.52
CA ASN A 187 -7.97 0.84 -17.90
C ASN A 187 -6.76 0.05 -18.44
N LYS A 188 -6.69 -1.24 -18.11
CA LYS A 188 -5.66 -2.17 -18.60
C LYS A 188 -6.24 -3.17 -19.58
N SER A 189 -5.45 -3.51 -20.60
CA SER A 189 -5.78 -4.59 -21.53
C SER A 189 -5.39 -5.95 -20.94
N ASP A 190 -5.96 -7.01 -21.48
CA ASP A 190 -5.63 -8.40 -21.11
C ASP A 190 -4.13 -8.68 -21.34
N SER A 191 -3.53 -8.07 -22.37
CA SER A 191 -2.09 -8.16 -22.62
C SER A 191 -1.28 -7.49 -21.50
N ASP A 192 -1.67 -6.31 -21.03
CA ASP A 192 -0.96 -5.62 -19.94
C ASP A 192 -1.02 -6.44 -18.64
N LEU A 193 -2.19 -7.02 -18.35
CA LEU A 193 -2.40 -7.86 -17.18
C LEU A 193 -1.60 -9.16 -17.28
N SER A 194 -1.59 -9.83 -18.44
CA SER A 194 -0.83 -11.06 -18.65
C SER A 194 0.68 -10.82 -18.49
N GLU A 195 1.19 -9.71 -19.03
CA GLU A 195 2.59 -9.31 -18.87
C GLU A 195 2.93 -9.04 -17.40
N ALA A 196 2.03 -8.37 -16.66
CA ALA A 196 2.20 -8.17 -15.23
C ALA A 196 2.29 -9.49 -14.46
N ILE A 197 1.39 -10.44 -14.74
CA ILE A 197 1.38 -11.77 -14.10
C ILE A 197 2.69 -12.52 -14.37
N LEU A 198 3.15 -12.53 -15.62
CA LEU A 198 4.39 -13.20 -16.00
C LEU A 198 5.64 -12.56 -15.38
N LEU A 199 5.73 -11.23 -15.39
CA LEU A 199 6.87 -10.51 -14.80
C LEU A 199 6.89 -10.60 -13.27
N ALA A 200 5.72 -10.67 -12.63
CA ALA A 200 5.62 -10.86 -11.20
C ALA A 200 6.24 -12.19 -10.78
N ASN A 201 6.03 -13.25 -11.56
CA ASN A 201 6.37 -14.63 -11.19
C ASN A 201 5.92 -14.93 -9.75
N SER A 202 4.68 -14.56 -9.45
CA SER A 202 4.09 -14.65 -8.11
C SER A 202 3.55 -16.04 -7.83
N LYS A 203 3.55 -16.45 -6.56
CA LYS A 203 2.84 -17.66 -6.12
C LYS A 203 1.32 -17.44 -6.08
N VAL A 204 0.91 -16.24 -5.71
CA VAL A 204 -0.49 -15.87 -5.52
C VAL A 204 -0.77 -14.57 -6.27
N VAL A 205 -1.88 -14.54 -7.00
CA VAL A 205 -2.51 -13.32 -7.53
C VAL A 205 -3.77 -13.06 -6.74
N ILE A 206 -3.86 -11.88 -6.11
CA ILE A 206 -5.06 -11.42 -5.42
C ILE A 206 -5.73 -10.37 -6.28
N THR A 207 -7.02 -10.55 -6.56
CA THR A 207 -7.80 -9.63 -7.40
C THR A 207 -9.17 -9.32 -6.81
N ALA A 208 -9.82 -8.29 -7.32
CA ALA A 208 -11.22 -7.97 -7.00
C ALA A 208 -12.15 -8.57 -8.04
N ASP A 209 -13.42 -8.76 -7.66
CA ASP A 209 -14.47 -9.12 -8.60
C ASP A 209 -14.73 -8.00 -9.62
N CYS A 210 -15.27 -6.88 -9.17
CA CYS A 210 -15.61 -5.71 -9.98
C CYS A 210 -15.58 -4.44 -9.13
N PHE A 211 -15.51 -3.29 -9.81
CA PHE A 211 -15.34 -2.00 -9.16
C PHE A 211 -15.99 -0.89 -9.96
N TRP A 212 -16.54 0.11 -9.27
CA TRP A 212 -17.00 1.35 -9.90
C TRP A 212 -15.83 2.31 -10.08
N TYR A 213 -15.49 2.64 -11.32
CA TYR A 213 -14.53 3.69 -11.64
C TYR A 213 -15.25 4.87 -12.28
N GLY A 214 -15.54 5.90 -11.46
CA GLY A 214 -16.39 7.01 -11.87
C GLY A 214 -17.79 6.52 -12.20
N GLY A 215 -18.23 6.73 -13.45
CA GLY A 215 -19.55 6.34 -13.92
C GLY A 215 -19.65 4.94 -14.54
N SER A 216 -18.57 4.16 -14.53
CA SER A 216 -18.51 2.86 -15.24
C SER A 216 -18.03 1.73 -14.34
N VAL A 217 -18.48 0.52 -14.64
CA VAL A 217 -18.08 -0.70 -13.93
C VAL A 217 -16.91 -1.35 -14.66
N ILE A 218 -15.86 -1.69 -13.92
CA ILE A 218 -14.75 -2.51 -14.39
C ILE A 218 -14.94 -3.92 -13.84
N ASN A 219 -15.03 -4.92 -14.72
CA ASN A 219 -15.07 -6.33 -14.34
C ASN A 219 -13.65 -6.87 -14.24
N VAL A 220 -13.04 -6.68 -13.08
CA VAL A 220 -11.61 -6.94 -12.85
C VAL A 220 -11.31 -8.42 -12.96
N LYS A 221 -12.13 -9.28 -12.35
CA LYS A 221 -11.96 -10.74 -12.41
C LYS A 221 -12.03 -11.26 -13.83
N ARG A 222 -12.99 -10.81 -14.64
CA ARG A 222 -13.11 -11.22 -16.05
C ARG A 222 -11.87 -10.84 -16.86
N ASN A 223 -11.30 -9.65 -16.63
CA ASN A 223 -10.09 -9.21 -17.31
C ASN A 223 -8.88 -10.04 -16.86
N VAL A 224 -8.80 -10.40 -15.57
CA VAL A 224 -7.75 -11.31 -15.06
C VAL A 224 -7.89 -12.70 -15.67
N ASP A 225 -9.09 -13.23 -15.84
CA ASP A 225 -9.31 -14.54 -16.47
C ASP A 225 -8.86 -14.54 -17.93
N ALA A 226 -9.23 -13.50 -18.68
CA ALA A 226 -8.78 -13.34 -20.06
C ALA A 226 -7.24 -13.24 -20.15
N ALA A 227 -6.61 -12.53 -19.21
CA ALA A 227 -5.16 -12.47 -19.11
C ALA A 227 -4.54 -13.83 -18.76
N MET A 228 -5.18 -14.61 -17.88
CA MET A 228 -4.71 -15.94 -17.49
C MET A 228 -4.73 -16.94 -18.63
N GLU A 229 -5.66 -16.83 -19.59
CA GLU A 229 -5.61 -17.64 -20.82
C GLU A 229 -4.33 -17.38 -21.63
N ILE A 230 -3.90 -16.12 -21.74
CA ILE A 230 -2.64 -15.76 -22.39
C ILE A 230 -1.43 -16.27 -21.58
N VAL A 231 -1.51 -16.25 -20.24
CA VAL A 231 -0.45 -16.75 -19.36
C VAL A 231 -0.27 -18.26 -19.51
N LYS A 232 -1.37 -19.02 -19.59
CA LYS A 232 -1.37 -20.49 -19.78
C LYS A 232 -0.64 -20.92 -21.06
N GLU A 233 -0.64 -20.10 -22.10
CA GLU A 233 0.10 -20.38 -23.34
C GLU A 233 1.63 -20.15 -23.19
N LYS A 234 2.08 -19.45 -22.14
CA LYS A 234 3.46 -18.98 -21.98
C LYS A 234 4.21 -19.65 -20.83
N THR A 235 3.52 -20.22 -19.86
CA THR A 235 4.13 -20.90 -18.70
C THR A 235 3.25 -22.03 -18.18
N GLU A 236 3.89 -23.10 -17.69
CA GLU A 236 3.21 -24.21 -17.01
C GLU A 236 2.96 -23.92 -15.52
N VAL A 237 3.75 -23.02 -14.93
CA VAL A 237 3.62 -22.64 -13.52
C VAL A 237 2.66 -21.46 -13.43
N LEU A 238 1.46 -21.71 -12.91
CA LEU A 238 0.43 -20.70 -12.73
C LEU A 238 0.33 -20.28 -11.25
N PRO A 239 0.08 -18.99 -10.97
CA PRO A 239 -0.26 -18.55 -9.62
C PRO A 239 -1.61 -19.08 -9.18
N GLN A 240 -1.80 -19.25 -7.88
CA GLN A 240 -3.13 -19.39 -7.29
C GLN A 240 -3.87 -18.06 -7.37
N ILE A 241 -5.17 -18.09 -7.69
CA ILE A 241 -6.01 -16.89 -7.78
C ILE A 241 -6.87 -16.76 -6.53
N VAL A 242 -6.82 -15.59 -5.89
CA VAL A 242 -7.67 -15.24 -4.76
C VAL A 242 -8.54 -14.06 -5.13
N VAL A 243 -9.86 -14.22 -4.97
CA VAL A 243 -10.85 -13.23 -5.39
C VAL A 243 -11.47 -12.55 -4.18
N ILE A 244 -11.42 -11.22 -4.18
CA ILE A 244 -12.08 -10.36 -3.21
C ILE A 244 -13.42 -9.94 -3.78
N GLN A 245 -14.49 -10.30 -3.07
CA GLN A 245 -15.80 -9.74 -3.34
C GLN A 245 -15.85 -8.30 -2.85
N HIS A 246 -15.79 -7.35 -3.78
CA HIS A 246 -15.83 -5.92 -3.52
C HIS A 246 -17.13 -5.32 -4.01
N GLY A 247 -17.46 -5.53 -5.29
CA GLY A 247 -18.57 -4.90 -5.98
C GLY A 247 -19.83 -5.77 -6.06
N ALA A 248 -19.70 -7.07 -6.34
CA ALA A 248 -20.84 -7.94 -6.58
C ALA A 248 -21.66 -8.19 -5.31
N PRO A 249 -22.99 -8.39 -5.41
CA PRO A 249 -23.83 -8.66 -4.25
C PRO A 249 -23.44 -9.97 -3.57
N ASN A 250 -23.55 -10.01 -2.24
CA ASN A 250 -23.42 -11.26 -1.49
C ASN A 250 -24.42 -12.30 -2.04
N PRO A 251 -24.02 -13.59 -2.10
CA PRO A 251 -24.93 -14.65 -2.54
C PRO A 251 -26.26 -14.61 -1.79
N GLY A 252 -27.37 -14.63 -2.53
CA GLY A 252 -28.72 -14.64 -1.97
C GLY A 252 -29.36 -13.25 -1.75
N LEU A 253 -28.64 -12.15 -1.96
CA LEU A 253 -29.27 -10.82 -1.99
C LEU A 253 -30.10 -10.63 -3.26
N PRO A 254 -31.40 -10.31 -3.16
CA PRO A 254 -32.23 -10.07 -4.34
C PRO A 254 -31.80 -8.79 -5.05
N PRO A 255 -31.87 -8.73 -6.39
CA PRO A 255 -31.55 -7.51 -7.13
C PRO A 255 -32.51 -6.39 -6.76
N ILE A 256 -31.96 -5.19 -6.55
CA ILE A 256 -32.79 -3.99 -6.47
C ILE A 256 -33.32 -3.65 -7.88
N PRO A 257 -34.56 -3.12 -7.98
CA PRO A 257 -35.12 -2.64 -9.24
C PRO A 257 -34.16 -1.66 -9.93
N GLU A 258 -34.11 -1.69 -11.26
CA GLU A 258 -33.12 -0.94 -12.04
C GLU A 258 -33.25 0.56 -11.84
N GLU A 259 -34.49 1.05 -11.69
CA GLU A 259 -34.83 2.43 -11.37
C GLU A 259 -34.29 2.92 -10.02
N ASN A 260 -33.97 1.99 -9.11
CA ASN A 260 -33.42 2.30 -7.78
C ASN A 260 -31.90 2.09 -7.71
N ARG A 261 -31.24 1.69 -8.81
CA ARG A 261 -29.79 1.52 -8.86
C ARG A 261 -29.13 2.89 -8.99
N VAL A 262 -28.10 3.11 -8.18
CA VAL A 262 -27.35 4.37 -8.19
C VAL A 262 -25.94 4.13 -8.71
N ILE A 263 -25.53 4.93 -9.69
CA ILE A 263 -24.18 4.88 -10.26
C ILE A 263 -23.15 5.10 -9.15
N GLY A 264 -22.10 4.28 -9.13
CA GLY A 264 -21.04 4.34 -8.13
C GLY A 264 -21.35 3.59 -6.84
N ARG A 265 -22.62 3.26 -6.55
CA ARG A 265 -23.04 2.60 -5.31
C ARG A 265 -22.95 1.08 -5.44
N ARG A 266 -22.49 0.43 -4.37
CA ARG A 266 -22.46 -1.03 -4.23
C ARG A 266 -23.73 -1.53 -3.53
N PRO A 267 -24.16 -2.78 -3.76
CA PRO A 267 -23.58 -3.76 -4.69
C PRO A 267 -23.93 -3.51 -6.17
N ILE A 268 -23.08 -4.00 -7.06
CA ILE A 268 -23.18 -3.87 -8.52
C ILE A 268 -23.93 -5.08 -9.07
N TYR A 269 -25.20 -4.89 -9.43
CA TYR A 269 -26.04 -5.95 -10.00
C TYR A 269 -25.81 -6.12 -11.51
N GLY A 270 -26.01 -7.34 -12.00
CA GLY A 270 -25.88 -7.67 -13.42
C GLY A 270 -24.43 -7.87 -13.90
N VAL A 271 -23.46 -7.86 -13.00
CA VAL A 271 -22.07 -8.23 -13.31
C VAL A 271 -21.90 -9.73 -13.10
N GLU A 272 -21.46 -10.41 -14.16
CA GLU A 272 -21.00 -11.79 -14.04
C GLU A 272 -19.60 -11.81 -13.45
N VAL A 273 -19.42 -12.58 -12.38
CA VAL A 273 -18.12 -12.81 -11.74
C VAL A 273 -17.81 -14.30 -11.90
N PRO A 274 -17.06 -14.70 -12.94
CA PRO A 274 -16.64 -16.09 -13.09
C PRO A 274 -15.79 -16.48 -11.87
N PHE A 275 -16.07 -17.67 -11.34
CA PHE A 275 -15.35 -18.22 -10.20
C PHE A 275 -15.23 -19.73 -10.37
N ASP A 276 -14.00 -20.23 -10.39
CA ASP A 276 -13.71 -21.66 -10.45
C ASP A 276 -13.39 -22.18 -9.02
N PRO A 277 -14.33 -22.90 -8.38
CA PRO A 277 -14.16 -23.35 -7.00
C PRO A 277 -13.08 -24.42 -6.83
N GLU A 278 -12.59 -25.05 -7.91
CA GLU A 278 -11.53 -26.05 -7.83
C GLU A 278 -10.14 -25.41 -7.80
N ASN A 279 -9.97 -24.25 -8.44
CA ASN A 279 -8.66 -23.62 -8.67
C ASN A 279 -8.53 -22.21 -8.07
N GLU A 280 -9.62 -21.62 -7.61
CA GLU A 280 -9.66 -20.25 -7.08
C GLU A 280 -10.20 -20.21 -5.65
N PHE A 281 -9.76 -19.20 -4.91
CA PHE A 281 -10.13 -19.04 -3.51
C PHE A 281 -10.88 -17.74 -3.28
N ARG A 282 -11.85 -17.75 -2.37
CA ARG A 282 -12.52 -16.53 -1.91
C ARG A 282 -11.78 -15.95 -0.72
N TRP A 283 -11.44 -14.66 -0.81
CA TRP A 283 -10.76 -13.95 0.26
C TRP A 283 -11.53 -14.00 1.59
N SER A 284 -12.86 -13.85 1.55
CA SER A 284 -13.72 -13.89 2.74
C SER A 284 -13.60 -15.21 3.50
N ASP A 285 -13.60 -16.33 2.78
CA ASP A 285 -13.62 -17.66 3.35
C ASP A 285 -12.27 -17.99 3.99
N LEU A 286 -11.18 -17.61 3.30
CA LEU A 286 -9.82 -17.69 3.83
C LEU A 286 -9.66 -16.83 5.10
N MET A 287 -10.12 -15.59 5.07
CA MET A 287 -10.04 -14.68 6.21
C MET A 287 -10.89 -15.13 7.39
N LEU A 288 -12.03 -15.79 7.17
CA LEU A 288 -12.84 -16.36 8.24
C LEU A 288 -12.12 -17.53 8.93
N ALA A 289 -11.44 -18.38 8.16
CA ALA A 289 -10.73 -19.56 8.67
C ALA A 289 -9.36 -19.25 9.30
N ALA A 290 -8.75 -18.11 8.98
CA ALA A 290 -7.39 -17.78 9.42
C ALA A 290 -7.28 -17.49 10.93
N GLU A 291 -6.15 -17.90 11.52
CA GLU A 291 -5.79 -17.55 12.90
C GLU A 291 -5.51 -16.05 13.05
N GLU A 292 -5.83 -15.52 14.22
CA GLU A 292 -5.77 -14.08 14.53
C GLU A 292 -4.36 -13.55 14.81
N ASN A 293 -3.42 -14.43 15.14
CA ASN A 293 -2.05 -14.06 15.48
C ASN A 293 -1.07 -14.64 14.46
N CYS A 294 -0.19 -13.79 13.92
CA CYS A 294 0.91 -14.21 13.06
C CYS A 294 2.22 -13.62 13.59
N ILE A 295 3.17 -14.48 13.92
CA ILE A 295 4.51 -14.05 14.31
C ILE A 295 5.19 -13.41 13.09
N PRO A 296 5.64 -12.14 13.16
CA PRO A 296 6.31 -11.46 12.07
C PRO A 296 7.71 -12.05 11.84
N LYS A 297 8.14 -12.05 10.58
CA LYS A 297 9.50 -12.46 10.22
C LYS A 297 10.43 -11.26 10.25
N LEU A 298 11.49 -11.32 11.06
CA LEU A 298 12.54 -10.31 11.04
C LEU A 298 13.33 -10.39 9.73
N MET A 299 13.47 -9.25 9.07
CA MET A 299 14.08 -9.09 7.76
C MET A 299 15.40 -8.33 7.88
N ASP A 300 16.36 -8.67 7.02
CA ASP A 300 17.58 -7.88 6.87
C ASP A 300 17.25 -6.55 6.17
N THR A 301 18.08 -5.52 6.36
CA THR A 301 17.80 -4.18 5.80
C THR A 301 17.72 -4.14 4.28
N GLU A 302 18.40 -5.06 3.62
CA GLU A 302 18.49 -5.15 2.16
C GLU A 302 17.49 -6.16 1.57
N ASP A 303 16.67 -6.80 2.40
CA ASP A 303 15.66 -7.73 1.91
C ASP A 303 14.62 -7.00 1.06
N LEU A 304 14.30 -7.58 -0.09
CA LEU A 304 13.32 -6.99 -1.00
C LEU A 304 11.93 -7.04 -0.37
N MET A 305 11.24 -5.90 -0.35
CA MET A 305 9.85 -5.81 0.11
C MET A 305 8.86 -5.57 -1.03
N ILE A 306 9.31 -4.90 -2.09
CA ILE A 306 8.46 -4.46 -3.20
C ILE A 306 9.09 -4.85 -4.52
N LYS A 307 8.32 -5.50 -5.38
CA LYS A 307 8.69 -5.76 -6.78
C LYS A 307 7.90 -4.84 -7.69
N ASN A 308 8.57 -3.80 -8.20
CA ASN A 308 7.97 -2.90 -9.20
C ASN A 308 8.04 -3.54 -10.59
N ILE A 309 6.87 -3.87 -11.15
CA ILE A 309 6.77 -4.40 -12.49
C ILE A 309 6.62 -3.23 -13.45
N ARG A 310 7.68 -2.94 -14.20
CA ARG A 310 7.68 -1.95 -15.28
C ARG A 310 8.20 -2.63 -16.54
N LYS A 311 7.58 -2.31 -17.67
CA LYS A 311 8.12 -2.64 -18.99
C LYS A 311 9.47 -1.93 -19.11
N ARG A 312 10.56 -2.67 -19.29
CA ARG A 312 11.79 -2.06 -19.79
C ARG A 312 11.48 -1.68 -21.23
N ASN A 313 11.50 -0.38 -21.50
CA ASN A 313 11.70 0.05 -22.88
C ASN A 313 13.18 -0.26 -23.15
N ASP A 314 13.42 -1.27 -23.96
CA ASP A 314 14.76 -1.55 -24.50
C ASP A 314 15.30 -0.33 -25.27
#